data_AF-A0A844GR57-F1
#
_entry.id   AF-A0A844GR57-F1
#
_cell.length_a   1.000
_cell.length_b   1.000
_cell.length_c   1.000
_cell.angle_alpha   90.00
_cell.angle_beta   90.00
_cell.angle_gamma   90.00
#
_symmetry.space_group_name_H-M   'P 1'
#
loop_
_entity.id
_entity.type
_entity.pdbx_description
1 polymer ?
#
loop_
_entity_poly.entity_id
_entity_poly.type
_entity_poly.pdbx_seq_one_letter_code
_entity_poly.pdbx_strand_id
1 'polypeptide(L)'
;MKHKRMPVVPVGTLILAGISCVSVQAAQQSMSSVTEQAQIQPIEDGSGKYMMKSDGFYCLDINGGRSTTAEIHYFDDFEIDGTVFNGYYYHDADGKFKACSSHMKHLKSVQAYENQEEEKLDGFYFVNNLGKLSAAPQVRYIDNLILDGTSLNGYYYFDETGKMVMDPGIHYLEMDCYTQHFDGSYYFGGTNGALLQESTTTADGFEVDETGKVVNLDEMGIENLKSQLEKMISDYTGTWSIYVKDLDKNKEVVINDQPLYSASLIKAFVMAETYENLEQVKKDEGKKLNVTDEKTIDVKVNDLLWNMITVSDNESHNELVKLQTDALDFKKGAELINEWLKKEGYTETTVQHTLHPSASAKESLGGRSTTSVKDCGTLLEKIYKEECVSKEASGEMLNLLSNQEEVWKIPQGLPSGIRSANKTGETDQDQHDIAIVYGEKTTYILCIMSENCPEGTAVTNIQNLSRMVYNYLNLQG
;
A
#
# COMPACT_ATOMS: atom_id res chain seq x y z
N MET A 1 -33.92 -1.68 3.03
CA MET A 1 -35.29 -2.23 3.28
C MET A 1 -35.35 -3.69 2.83
N LYS A 2 -35.92 -4.57 3.66
CA LYS A 2 -36.52 -5.90 3.33
C LYS A 2 -35.78 -6.84 2.35
N HIS A 3 -35.09 -7.84 2.92
CA HIS A 3 -34.91 -9.15 2.27
C HIS A 3 -36.26 -9.79 1.89
N LYS A 4 -36.27 -10.63 0.85
CA LYS A 4 -37.34 -11.61 0.58
C LYS A 4 -36.76 -13.02 0.55
N ARG A 5 -37.10 -13.82 1.57
CA ARG A 5 -37.11 -15.29 1.48
C ARG A 5 -38.44 -15.74 0.86
N MET A 6 -38.42 -16.83 0.09
CA MET A 6 -39.61 -17.60 -0.32
C MET A 6 -39.26 -19.12 -0.36
N PRO A 7 -40.26 -20.03 -0.31
CA PRO A 7 -40.29 -20.97 0.82
C PRO A 7 -40.18 -22.47 0.47
N VAL A 8 -40.06 -23.30 1.53
CA VAL A 8 -40.11 -24.77 1.51
C VAL A 8 -41.55 -25.26 1.71
N VAL A 9 -41.99 -26.28 0.94
CA VAL A 9 -43.23 -27.06 1.12
C VAL A 9 -42.95 -28.54 0.76
N PRO A 10 -43.56 -29.57 1.40
CA PRO A 10 -42.84 -30.82 1.67
C PRO A 10 -43.30 -32.10 0.93
N VAL A 11 -42.62 -33.20 1.31
CA VAL A 11 -42.73 -34.62 0.91
C VAL A 11 -44.15 -35.21 0.87
N GLY A 12 -44.39 -36.10 -0.09
CA GLY A 12 -45.51 -37.06 -0.09
C GLY A 12 -45.01 -38.51 -0.28
N THR A 13 -45.56 -39.45 0.49
CA THR A 13 -45.19 -40.88 0.51
C THR A 13 -46.30 -41.74 -0.10
N LEU A 14 -45.98 -42.86 -0.78
CA LEU A 14 -46.94 -43.93 -1.06
C LEU A 14 -46.27 -45.33 -1.04
N ILE A 15 -47.08 -46.39 -0.86
CA ILE A 15 -46.67 -47.70 -0.32
C ILE A 15 -46.98 -48.89 -1.25
N LEU A 16 -46.08 -49.88 -1.22
CA LEU A 16 -46.05 -51.29 -1.69
C LEU A 16 -47.21 -51.95 -2.48
N ALA A 17 -46.83 -52.65 -3.58
CA ALA A 17 -47.04 -54.10 -3.89
C ALA A 17 -46.23 -54.50 -5.18
N GLY A 18 -45.89 -55.77 -5.52
CA GLY A 18 -45.93 -57.06 -4.80
C GLY A 18 -45.67 -58.31 -5.72
N ILE A 19 -45.47 -59.49 -5.11
CA ILE A 19 -45.62 -60.89 -5.65
C ILE A 19 -44.49 -61.51 -6.55
N SER A 20 -43.69 -62.40 -5.92
CA SER A 20 -43.16 -63.76 -6.29
C SER A 20 -42.90 -64.19 -7.77
N CYS A 21 -41.95 -65.07 -8.15
CA CYS A 21 -40.96 -65.91 -7.43
C CYS A 21 -39.95 -66.59 -8.40
N VAL A 22 -39.04 -67.41 -7.83
CA VAL A 22 -38.16 -68.45 -8.45
C VAL A 22 -36.71 -68.04 -8.74
N SER A 23 -35.81 -68.96 -8.39
CA SER A 23 -34.38 -68.80 -8.11
C SER A 23 -33.46 -69.53 -9.10
N VAL A 24 -32.27 -68.98 -9.36
CA VAL A 24 -31.03 -69.76 -9.55
C VAL A 24 -29.86 -68.98 -8.94
N GLN A 25 -29.02 -69.64 -8.12
CA GLN A 25 -27.76 -69.06 -7.63
C GLN A 25 -26.66 -69.23 -8.68
N ALA A 26 -26.00 -68.12 -9.04
CA ALA A 26 -24.66 -68.10 -9.58
C ALA A 26 -23.86 -67.04 -8.82
N ALA A 27 -22.59 -67.34 -8.51
CA ALA A 27 -21.78 -66.49 -7.64
C ALA A 27 -21.37 -65.18 -8.34
N GLN A 28 -21.70 -64.04 -7.73
CA GLN A 28 -21.00 -62.77 -7.96
C GLN A 28 -20.58 -62.21 -6.60
N GLN A 29 -19.27 -62.00 -6.44
CA GLN A 29 -18.76 -61.15 -5.38
C GLN A 29 -19.26 -59.72 -5.62
N SER A 30 -19.81 -59.11 -4.57
CA SER A 30 -20.25 -57.72 -4.62
C SER A 30 -19.06 -56.77 -4.70
N MET A 31 -18.61 -56.47 -5.92
CA MET A 31 -17.83 -55.27 -6.22
C MET A 31 -18.78 -54.07 -6.34
N SER A 32 -19.22 -53.53 -5.20
CA SER A 32 -19.87 -52.22 -5.16
C SER A 32 -18.81 -51.12 -5.18
N SER A 33 -18.06 -51.02 -6.28
CA SER A 33 -17.22 -49.87 -6.57
C SER A 33 -18.12 -48.70 -6.95
N VAL A 34 -18.40 -47.80 -6.01
CA VAL A 34 -18.88 -46.46 -6.35
C VAL A 34 -17.71 -45.75 -7.03
N THR A 35 -17.70 -45.73 -8.35
CA THR A 35 -16.79 -44.86 -9.11
C THR A 35 -17.33 -43.44 -9.03
N GLU A 36 -16.89 -42.69 -8.02
CA GLU A 36 -16.92 -41.23 -8.09
C GLU A 36 -16.19 -40.83 -9.37
N GLN A 37 -16.92 -40.24 -10.33
CA GLN A 37 -16.30 -39.71 -11.53
C GLN A 37 -15.51 -38.47 -11.11
N ALA A 38 -14.20 -38.50 -11.31
CA ALA A 38 -13.35 -37.35 -11.02
C ALA A 38 -13.84 -36.14 -11.86
N GLN A 39 -14.22 -35.06 -11.17
CA GLN A 39 -14.55 -33.81 -11.84
C GLN A 39 -13.24 -33.12 -12.22
N ILE A 40 -13.17 -32.56 -13.43
CA ILE A 40 -12.04 -31.76 -13.90
C ILE A 40 -12.60 -30.47 -14.49
N GLN A 41 -12.08 -29.33 -14.06
CA GLN A 41 -12.44 -28.00 -14.56
C GLN A 41 -11.18 -27.14 -14.77
N PRO A 42 -11.14 -26.25 -15.77
CA PRO A 42 -10.00 -25.33 -15.96
C PRO A 42 -9.91 -24.33 -14.81
N ILE A 43 -8.70 -23.88 -14.49
CA ILE A 43 -8.45 -22.78 -13.55
C ILE A 43 -8.38 -21.48 -14.39
N GLU A 44 -9.18 -20.48 -14.04
CA GLU A 44 -9.36 -19.25 -14.83
C GLU A 44 -8.40 -18.10 -14.44
N ASP A 45 -7.26 -18.43 -13.83
CA ASP A 45 -6.24 -17.47 -13.35
C ASP A 45 -5.18 -17.08 -14.40
N GLY A 46 -5.19 -17.73 -15.57
CA GLY A 46 -4.21 -17.55 -16.65
C GLY A 46 -3.09 -18.60 -16.69
N SER A 47 -2.96 -19.45 -15.67
CA SER A 47 -1.91 -20.49 -15.58
C SER A 47 -2.04 -21.61 -16.63
N GLY A 48 -3.22 -21.74 -17.27
CA GLY A 48 -3.53 -22.80 -18.24
C GLY A 48 -3.69 -24.19 -17.63
N LYS A 49 -3.94 -24.25 -16.31
CA LYS A 49 -4.03 -25.49 -15.52
C LYS A 49 -5.48 -25.90 -15.25
N TYR A 50 -5.66 -27.08 -14.65
CA TYR A 50 -6.98 -27.65 -14.34
C TYR A 50 -7.04 -28.13 -12.89
N MET A 51 -8.16 -27.89 -12.22
CA MET A 51 -8.47 -28.52 -10.94
C MET A 51 -9.14 -29.89 -11.18
N MET A 52 -8.59 -30.95 -10.60
CA MET A 52 -9.22 -32.26 -10.51
C MET A 52 -9.67 -32.55 -9.08
N LYS A 53 -10.90 -33.03 -8.92
CA LYS A 53 -11.45 -33.52 -7.66
C LYS A 53 -11.54 -35.05 -7.66
N SER A 54 -10.85 -35.68 -6.72
CA SER A 54 -10.90 -37.13 -6.39
C SER A 54 -10.97 -37.33 -4.86
N ASP A 55 -10.10 -38.15 -4.27
CA ASP A 55 -9.79 -38.24 -2.84
C ASP A 55 -9.26 -36.92 -2.21
N GLY A 56 -9.07 -35.89 -3.03
CA GLY A 56 -8.65 -34.54 -2.67
C GLY A 56 -8.80 -33.62 -3.88
N PHE A 57 -8.23 -32.44 -3.81
CA PHE A 57 -8.17 -31.48 -4.91
C PHE A 57 -6.74 -31.44 -5.46
N TYR A 58 -6.58 -31.47 -6.77
CA TYR A 58 -5.28 -31.56 -7.43
C TYR A 58 -5.18 -30.63 -8.64
N CYS A 59 -4.08 -29.89 -8.73
CA CYS A 59 -3.70 -29.13 -9.91
C CYS A 59 -3.13 -30.07 -10.98
N LEU A 60 -3.62 -29.95 -12.21
CA LEU A 60 -3.14 -30.66 -13.38
C LEU A 60 -2.56 -29.69 -14.41
N ASP A 61 -1.51 -30.14 -15.10
CA ASP A 61 -0.97 -29.48 -16.28
C ASP A 61 -1.89 -29.64 -17.51
N ILE A 62 -1.52 -28.97 -18.61
CA ILE A 62 -2.27 -29.01 -19.88
C ILE A 62 -2.32 -30.40 -20.54
N ASN A 63 -1.49 -31.36 -20.11
CA ASN A 63 -1.50 -32.74 -20.57
C ASN A 63 -2.34 -33.67 -19.67
N GLY A 64 -2.93 -33.13 -18.59
CA GLY A 64 -3.66 -33.89 -17.57
C GLY A 64 -2.76 -34.63 -16.57
N GLY A 65 -1.44 -34.37 -16.58
CA GLY A 65 -0.54 -34.81 -15.51
C GLY A 65 -0.71 -33.94 -14.27
N ARG A 66 -0.43 -34.45 -13.06
CA ARG A 66 -0.41 -33.59 -11.87
C ARG A 66 0.73 -32.58 -11.98
N SER A 67 0.51 -31.34 -11.55
CA SER A 67 1.59 -30.35 -11.45
C SER A 67 2.67 -30.86 -10.51
N THR A 68 3.94 -30.68 -10.87
CA THR A 68 5.12 -31.13 -10.09
C THR A 68 5.89 -29.97 -9.45
N THR A 69 5.42 -28.75 -9.66
CA THR A 69 5.89 -27.50 -9.06
C THR A 69 4.91 -27.09 -7.96
N ALA A 70 5.41 -26.54 -6.85
CA ALA A 70 4.53 -25.95 -5.83
C ALA A 70 4.16 -24.54 -6.28
N GLU A 71 2.86 -24.25 -6.37
CA GLU A 71 2.30 -23.05 -7.01
C GLU A 71 1.08 -22.57 -6.22
N ILE A 72 0.69 -21.32 -6.49
CA ILE A 72 -0.42 -20.63 -5.85
C ILE A 72 -1.38 -20.16 -6.93
N HIS A 73 -2.66 -20.44 -6.74
CA HIS A 73 -3.72 -20.13 -7.69
C HIS A 73 -4.78 -19.27 -7.02
N TYR A 74 -5.12 -18.12 -7.61
CA TYR A 74 -6.30 -17.36 -7.23
C TYR A 74 -7.56 -17.97 -7.84
N PHE A 75 -8.64 -18.02 -7.07
CA PHE A 75 -9.95 -18.46 -7.52
C PHE A 75 -11.00 -17.38 -7.22
N ASP A 76 -11.86 -17.07 -8.18
CA ASP A 76 -13.06 -16.24 -7.99
C ASP A 76 -14.30 -17.14 -8.06
N ASP A 77 -14.95 -17.37 -6.91
CA ASP A 77 -16.13 -18.23 -6.71
C ASP A 77 -16.16 -19.56 -7.52
N PHE A 78 -15.00 -20.19 -7.67
CA PHE A 78 -14.82 -21.40 -8.47
C PHE A 78 -15.43 -22.63 -7.78
N GLU A 79 -16.50 -23.20 -8.35
CA GLU A 79 -17.20 -24.35 -7.79
C GLU A 79 -16.83 -25.67 -8.47
N ILE A 80 -16.30 -26.62 -7.69
CA ILE A 80 -16.08 -28.00 -8.13
C ILE A 80 -16.57 -28.98 -7.06
N ASP A 81 -17.41 -29.95 -7.48
CA ASP A 81 -18.02 -30.95 -6.58
C ASP A 81 -18.72 -30.34 -5.34
N GLY A 82 -19.43 -29.21 -5.54
CA GLY A 82 -20.10 -28.46 -4.47
C GLY A 82 -19.16 -27.76 -3.48
N THR A 83 -17.85 -27.74 -3.75
CA THR A 83 -16.85 -26.99 -2.97
C THR A 83 -16.49 -25.72 -3.72
N VAL A 84 -16.67 -24.56 -3.06
CA VAL A 84 -16.31 -23.25 -3.61
C VAL A 84 -14.89 -22.88 -3.17
N PHE A 85 -14.06 -22.52 -4.15
CA PHE A 85 -12.75 -21.93 -3.97
C PHE A 85 -12.85 -20.43 -4.24
N ASN A 86 -12.41 -19.62 -3.28
CA ASN A 86 -12.39 -18.16 -3.40
C ASN A 86 -11.14 -17.61 -2.69
N GLY A 87 -10.31 -16.81 -3.37
CA GLY A 87 -9.00 -16.31 -2.95
C GLY A 87 -7.83 -17.24 -3.32
N TYR A 88 -6.63 -16.98 -2.79
CA TYR A 88 -5.42 -17.76 -3.09
C TYR A 88 -5.35 -19.13 -2.40
N TYR A 89 -5.01 -20.17 -3.15
CA TYR A 89 -4.76 -21.53 -2.65
C TYR A 89 -3.40 -22.05 -3.14
N TYR A 90 -2.64 -22.62 -2.20
CA TYR A 90 -1.38 -23.30 -2.43
C TYR A 90 -1.58 -24.81 -2.65
N HIS A 91 -0.87 -25.36 -3.64
CA HIS A 91 -0.60 -26.79 -3.72
C HIS A 91 0.89 -27.12 -3.61
N ASP A 92 1.18 -28.34 -3.18
CA ASP A 92 2.54 -28.86 -3.10
C ASP A 92 3.05 -29.40 -4.45
N ALA A 93 4.28 -29.93 -4.44
CA ALA A 93 4.95 -30.51 -5.61
C ALA A 93 4.39 -31.90 -6.03
N ASP A 94 3.38 -32.43 -5.33
CA ASP A 94 2.57 -33.57 -5.80
C ASP A 94 1.27 -33.07 -6.50
N GLY A 95 1.17 -31.76 -6.73
CA GLY A 95 0.01 -31.08 -7.29
C GLY A 95 -1.18 -31.02 -6.33
N LYS A 96 -1.02 -31.35 -5.04
CA LYS A 96 -2.16 -31.53 -4.13
C LYS A 96 -2.48 -30.24 -3.38
N PHE A 97 -3.69 -29.72 -3.58
CA PHE A 97 -4.26 -28.73 -2.68
C PHE A 97 -4.60 -29.43 -1.35
N LYS A 98 -3.91 -29.05 -0.28
CA LYS A 98 -3.77 -29.88 0.91
C LYS A 98 -5.07 -30.00 1.71
N ALA A 99 -5.66 -31.20 1.72
CA ALA A 99 -7.00 -31.46 2.27
C ALA A 99 -7.08 -31.94 3.74
N CYS A 100 -5.94 -32.14 4.43
CA CYS A 100 -5.90 -32.97 5.66
C CYS A 100 -5.76 -32.20 6.98
N SER A 101 -4.90 -31.17 7.03
CA SER A 101 -4.66 -30.38 8.24
C SER A 101 -4.04 -29.02 7.91
N SER A 102 -4.47 -28.01 8.66
CA SER A 102 -3.89 -26.67 8.60
C SER A 102 -2.48 -26.64 9.20
N HIS A 103 -1.59 -25.82 8.65
CA HIS A 103 -0.18 -25.75 9.05
C HIS A 103 0.49 -24.47 8.58
N MET A 104 1.59 -24.08 9.22
CA MET A 104 2.50 -23.06 8.70
C MET A 104 3.33 -23.60 7.54
N LYS A 105 3.61 -22.73 6.57
CA LYS A 105 4.48 -23.00 5.43
C LYS A 105 5.35 -21.77 5.15
N HIS A 106 6.66 -22.00 5.01
CA HIS A 106 7.56 -21.01 4.45
C HIS A 106 7.52 -21.17 2.92
N LEU A 107 7.03 -20.15 2.23
CA LEU A 107 7.02 -20.04 0.77
C LEU A 107 8.24 -19.22 0.38
N LYS A 108 9.03 -19.71 -0.58
CA LYS A 108 10.27 -19.06 -1.03
C LYS A 108 10.21 -18.88 -2.53
N SER A 109 10.00 -17.65 -2.99
CA SER A 109 9.85 -17.31 -4.41
C SER A 109 8.86 -18.22 -5.14
N VAL A 110 7.72 -18.55 -4.51
CA VAL A 110 6.70 -19.46 -5.05
C VAL A 110 5.84 -18.71 -6.05
N GLN A 111 5.65 -19.29 -7.24
CA GLN A 111 4.87 -18.66 -8.30
C GLN A 111 3.38 -18.60 -7.91
N ALA A 112 2.79 -17.40 -8.04
CA ALA A 112 1.37 -17.17 -7.92
C ALA A 112 0.77 -16.69 -9.25
N TYR A 113 -0.51 -17.00 -9.45
CA TYR A 113 -1.28 -16.70 -10.65
C TYR A 113 -2.61 -16.05 -10.25
N GLU A 114 -2.91 -14.90 -10.85
CA GLU A 114 -4.18 -14.19 -10.71
C GLU A 114 -4.46 -13.38 -11.99
N ASN A 115 -5.63 -13.53 -12.60
CA ASN A 115 -6.11 -12.66 -13.70
C ASN A 115 -5.10 -12.46 -14.88
N GLN A 116 -4.29 -13.46 -15.21
CA GLN A 116 -3.18 -13.42 -16.19
C GLN A 116 -1.91 -12.66 -15.75
N GLU A 117 -1.85 -12.20 -14.50
CA GLU A 117 -0.65 -11.67 -13.86
C GLU A 117 0.10 -12.77 -13.11
N GLU A 118 1.43 -12.63 -13.06
CA GLU A 118 2.37 -13.60 -12.49
C GLU A 118 3.26 -12.91 -11.46
N GLU A 119 3.12 -13.28 -10.18
CA GLU A 119 3.98 -12.78 -9.10
C GLU A 119 4.71 -13.91 -8.35
N LYS A 120 5.63 -13.55 -7.45
CA LYS A 120 6.34 -14.51 -6.61
C LYS A 120 6.19 -14.19 -5.14
N LEU A 121 5.48 -15.06 -4.44
CA LEU A 121 5.23 -14.91 -3.02
C LEU A 121 6.36 -15.53 -2.18
N ASP A 122 6.78 -14.76 -1.18
CA ASP A 122 7.78 -15.12 -0.19
C ASP A 122 7.28 -14.79 1.23
N GLY A 123 7.67 -15.60 2.21
CA GLY A 123 7.34 -15.43 3.62
C GLY A 123 6.69 -16.66 4.27
N PHE A 124 6.20 -16.45 5.49
CA PHE A 124 5.53 -17.47 6.31
C PHE A 124 4.02 -17.33 6.18
N TYR A 125 3.33 -18.37 5.74
CA TYR A 125 1.87 -18.36 5.54
C TYR A 125 1.19 -19.44 6.36
N PHE A 126 -0.02 -19.16 6.84
CA PHE A 126 -0.87 -20.18 7.46
C PHE A 126 -1.76 -20.82 6.39
N VAL A 127 -1.42 -22.03 5.97
CA VAL A 127 -2.18 -22.80 4.98
C VAL A 127 -3.31 -23.55 5.70
N ASN A 128 -4.56 -23.30 5.34
CA ASN A 128 -5.69 -24.01 5.94
C ASN A 128 -5.81 -25.47 5.44
N ASN A 129 -6.81 -26.21 5.93
CA ASN A 129 -7.05 -27.62 5.59
C ASN A 129 -7.62 -27.87 4.19
N LEU A 130 -7.69 -26.85 3.31
CA LEU A 130 -8.02 -26.98 1.89
C LEU A 130 -6.91 -26.42 0.98
N GLY A 131 -5.79 -25.95 1.55
CA GLY A 131 -4.73 -25.26 0.81
C GLY A 131 -4.87 -23.74 0.73
N LYS A 132 -5.96 -23.13 1.23
CA LYS A 132 -6.15 -21.67 1.18
C LYS A 132 -5.09 -20.96 2.02
N LEU A 133 -4.47 -19.93 1.44
CA LEU A 133 -3.56 -19.00 2.12
C LEU A 133 -4.33 -17.85 2.75
N SER A 134 -5.23 -17.23 1.98
CA SER A 134 -5.99 -16.07 2.39
C SER A 134 -6.88 -16.35 3.60
N ALA A 135 -6.76 -15.47 4.59
CA ALA A 135 -7.66 -15.30 5.72
C ALA A 135 -7.72 -13.81 6.03
N ALA A 136 -8.83 -13.34 6.62
CA ALA A 136 -8.87 -11.98 7.15
C ALA A 136 -7.75 -11.78 8.20
N PRO A 137 -7.30 -10.52 8.42
CA PRO A 137 -6.30 -10.20 9.44
C PRO A 137 -6.60 -10.88 10.77
N GLN A 138 -5.62 -11.59 11.33
CA GLN A 138 -5.82 -12.49 12.45
C GLN A 138 -4.54 -12.71 13.25
N VAL A 139 -4.69 -13.03 14.54
CA VAL A 139 -3.60 -13.52 15.38
C VAL A 139 -3.67 -15.05 15.49
N ARG A 140 -2.51 -15.72 15.46
CA ARG A 140 -2.38 -17.15 15.76
C ARG A 140 -1.32 -17.40 16.81
N TYR A 141 -1.65 -18.21 17.82
CA TYR A 141 -0.67 -18.79 18.72
C TYR A 141 0.07 -19.94 18.03
N ILE A 142 1.40 -19.93 18.08
CA ILE A 142 2.27 -20.98 17.58
C ILE A 142 3.07 -21.53 18.77
N ASP A 143 3.01 -22.85 18.98
CA ASP A 143 3.73 -23.54 20.05
C ASP A 143 5.00 -24.20 19.52
N ASN A 144 6.17 -23.67 19.90
CA ASN A 144 7.49 -24.25 19.67
C ASN A 144 7.75 -24.85 18.26
N LEU A 145 7.32 -24.14 17.21
CA LEU A 145 7.54 -24.57 15.82
C LEU A 145 8.89 -24.08 15.31
N ILE A 146 9.73 -24.97 14.80
CA ILE A 146 10.91 -24.59 14.00
C ILE A 146 10.59 -24.82 12.53
N LEU A 147 10.66 -23.76 11.72
CA LEU A 147 10.43 -23.82 10.28
C LEU A 147 11.58 -23.11 9.55
N ASP A 148 12.32 -23.86 8.74
CA ASP A 148 13.50 -23.40 7.99
C ASP A 148 14.56 -22.65 8.82
N GLY A 149 14.73 -23.05 10.09
CA GLY A 149 15.67 -22.44 11.03
C GLY A 149 15.08 -21.29 11.87
N THR A 150 13.91 -20.77 11.51
CA THR A 150 13.18 -19.78 12.31
C THR A 150 12.40 -20.49 13.41
N SER A 151 12.63 -20.11 14.67
CA SER A 151 11.87 -20.59 15.82
C SER A 151 10.68 -19.67 16.07
N LEU A 152 9.47 -20.24 16.05
CA LEU A 152 8.20 -19.55 16.24
C LEU A 152 7.53 -20.07 17.52
N ASN A 153 7.36 -19.20 18.50
CA ASN A 153 6.76 -19.53 19.79
C ASN A 153 6.10 -18.29 20.42
N GLY A 154 4.77 -18.27 20.49
CA GLY A 154 3.98 -17.11 20.94
C GLY A 154 2.88 -16.74 19.95
N TYR A 155 2.33 -15.54 20.09
CA TYR A 155 1.30 -15.00 19.20
C TYR A 155 1.94 -14.26 18.02
N TYR A 156 1.44 -14.51 16.81
CA TYR A 156 1.90 -13.88 15.57
C TYR A 156 0.71 -13.28 14.81
N TYR A 157 0.90 -12.08 14.26
CA TYR A 157 -0.08 -11.41 13.42
C TYR A 157 0.08 -11.85 11.96
N PHE A 158 -1.06 -12.04 11.29
CA PHE A 158 -1.16 -12.34 9.88
C PHE A 158 -1.99 -11.27 9.20
N ASP A 159 -1.49 -10.77 8.06
CA ASP A 159 -2.18 -9.76 7.24
C ASP A 159 -3.34 -10.37 6.42
N GLU A 160 -3.99 -9.53 5.61
CA GLU A 160 -5.12 -9.87 4.74
C GLU A 160 -4.77 -10.88 3.62
N THR A 161 -3.49 -11.03 3.28
CA THR A 161 -3.01 -12.06 2.33
C THR A 161 -2.83 -13.41 3.01
N GLY A 162 -2.88 -13.46 4.36
CA GLY A 162 -2.55 -14.63 5.16
C GLY A 162 -1.05 -14.83 5.37
N LYS A 163 -0.23 -13.80 5.10
CA LYS A 163 1.20 -13.76 5.39
C LYS A 163 1.43 -13.30 6.83
N MET A 164 2.34 -13.98 7.53
CA MET A 164 2.78 -13.62 8.87
C MET A 164 3.66 -12.37 8.78
N VAL A 165 3.28 -11.31 9.49
CA VAL A 165 4.05 -10.07 9.55
C VAL A 165 5.23 -10.28 10.48
N MET A 166 6.43 -10.02 9.97
CA MET A 166 7.71 -10.20 10.69
C MET A 166 8.31 -8.88 11.18
N ASP A 167 7.94 -7.77 10.51
CA ASP A 167 8.43 -6.43 10.82
C ASP A 167 7.67 -5.83 12.02
N PRO A 168 8.34 -5.06 12.90
CA PRO A 168 7.69 -4.41 14.03
C PRO A 168 6.47 -3.56 13.63
N GLY A 169 5.32 -3.90 14.20
CA GLY A 169 4.05 -3.22 13.92
C GLY A 169 3.12 -3.14 15.13
N ILE A 170 2.16 -2.22 15.09
CA ILE A 170 1.05 -2.17 16.03
C ILE A 170 -0.24 -2.45 15.26
N HIS A 171 -1.05 -3.37 15.78
CA HIS A 171 -2.30 -3.79 15.16
C HIS A 171 -3.45 -3.67 16.18
N TYR A 172 -4.54 -3.03 15.78
CA TYR A 172 -5.79 -3.07 16.53
C TYR A 172 -6.46 -4.43 16.35
N LEU A 173 -6.93 -5.02 17.43
CA LEU A 173 -7.47 -6.38 17.49
C LEU A 173 -8.68 -6.43 18.41
N GLU A 174 -9.76 -7.06 17.93
CA GLU A 174 -10.97 -7.37 18.71
C GLU A 174 -11.31 -8.86 18.47
N MET A 175 -10.63 -9.77 19.20
CA MET A 175 -10.73 -11.22 18.97
C MET A 175 -10.24 -12.06 20.16
N ASP A 176 -10.70 -13.31 20.25
CA ASP A 176 -10.10 -14.32 21.13
C ASP A 176 -9.08 -15.17 20.34
N CYS A 177 -7.89 -15.39 20.90
CA CYS A 177 -6.93 -16.37 20.36
C CYS A 177 -6.24 -17.14 21.49
N TYR A 178 -6.28 -18.48 21.41
CA TYR A 178 -5.73 -19.40 22.41
C TYR A 178 -6.17 -19.10 23.85
N THR A 179 -5.33 -18.47 24.67
CA THR A 179 -5.66 -18.09 26.06
C THR A 179 -5.78 -16.57 26.27
N GLN A 180 -5.64 -15.77 25.21
CA GLN A 180 -5.63 -14.32 25.27
C GLN A 180 -6.86 -13.73 24.57
N HIS A 181 -7.51 -12.81 25.27
CA HIS A 181 -8.51 -11.91 24.73
C HIS A 181 -7.79 -10.65 24.22
N PHE A 182 -8.05 -10.28 22.97
CA PHE A 182 -7.52 -9.08 22.34
C PHE A 182 -8.65 -8.07 22.19
N ASP A 183 -8.45 -6.89 22.79
CA ASP A 183 -9.35 -5.74 22.72
C ASP A 183 -8.48 -4.47 22.78
N GLY A 184 -8.23 -3.84 21.62
CA GLY A 184 -7.40 -2.64 21.47
C GLY A 184 -6.12 -2.86 20.62
N SER A 185 -5.15 -1.95 20.75
CA SER A 185 -3.88 -1.98 19.99
C SER A 185 -2.79 -2.84 20.64
N TYR A 186 -2.12 -3.71 19.88
CA TYR A 186 -1.07 -4.63 20.35
C TYR A 186 0.21 -4.57 19.50
N TYR A 187 1.40 -4.69 20.12
CA TYR A 187 2.69 -4.54 19.44
C TYR A 187 3.36 -5.89 19.09
N PHE A 188 3.52 -6.14 17.79
CA PHE A 188 4.16 -7.31 17.20
C PHE A 188 5.57 -6.96 16.71
N GLY A 189 6.49 -6.79 17.65
CA GLY A 189 7.91 -6.55 17.37
C GLY A 189 8.85 -7.30 18.31
N GLY A 190 8.37 -8.40 18.89
CA GLY A 190 9.16 -9.36 19.65
C GLY A 190 9.98 -10.29 18.74
N THR A 191 10.54 -11.36 19.32
CA THR A 191 11.40 -12.30 18.58
C THR A 191 10.68 -12.89 17.36
N ASN A 192 11.27 -12.69 16.18
CA ASN A 192 10.74 -13.16 14.89
C ASN A 192 9.31 -12.64 14.57
N GLY A 193 8.95 -11.42 15.00
CA GLY A 193 7.62 -10.83 14.76
C GLY A 193 6.53 -11.27 15.76
N ALA A 194 6.93 -11.92 16.87
CA ALA A 194 5.98 -12.28 17.92
C ALA A 194 5.41 -11.03 18.64
N LEU A 195 4.22 -11.18 19.22
CA LEU A 195 3.67 -10.25 20.20
C LEU A 195 4.66 -10.05 21.37
N LEU A 196 4.96 -8.81 21.71
CA LEU A 196 5.89 -8.49 22.80
C LEU A 196 5.18 -8.55 24.16
N GLN A 197 5.10 -9.75 24.76
CA GLN A 197 4.44 -9.98 26.05
C GLN A 197 5.37 -9.69 27.24
N GLU A 198 5.82 -8.45 27.35
CA GLU A 198 6.70 -7.96 28.41
C GLU A 198 6.36 -6.49 28.70
N SER A 199 6.17 -6.12 29.96
CA SER A 199 5.89 -4.72 30.30
C SER A 199 7.15 -3.87 30.15
N THR A 200 7.20 -3.07 29.08
CA THR A 200 8.41 -2.36 28.65
C THR A 200 8.06 -1.18 27.73
N THR A 201 9.05 -0.36 27.38
CA THR A 201 8.96 0.57 26.27
C THR A 201 9.59 -0.07 25.03
N THR A 202 8.87 -0.11 23.92
CA THR A 202 9.38 -0.65 22.64
C THR A 202 10.54 0.19 22.10
N ALA A 203 11.28 -0.34 21.12
CA ALA A 203 12.32 0.43 20.43
C ALA A 203 11.77 1.76 19.86
N ASP A 204 10.55 1.69 19.32
CA ASP A 204 9.79 2.80 18.75
C ASP A 204 9.19 3.75 19.83
N GLY A 205 9.38 3.48 21.12
CA GLY A 205 8.92 4.40 22.19
C GLY A 205 7.46 4.26 22.59
N PHE A 206 6.78 3.17 22.22
CA PHE A 206 5.45 2.83 22.71
C PHE A 206 5.55 2.06 24.03
N GLU A 207 4.69 2.36 25.01
CA GLU A 207 4.62 1.56 26.23
C GLU A 207 3.67 0.38 26.05
N VAL A 208 4.10 -0.81 26.47
CA VAL A 208 3.31 -2.04 26.41
C VAL A 208 3.20 -2.69 27.79
N ASP A 209 2.10 -3.40 28.03
CA ASP A 209 1.88 -4.18 29.23
C ASP A 209 2.37 -5.64 29.11
N GLU A 210 2.21 -6.42 30.18
CA GLU A 210 2.60 -7.84 30.21
C GLU A 210 1.84 -8.74 29.21
N THR A 211 0.75 -8.25 28.61
CA THR A 211 0.00 -8.94 27.55
C THR A 211 0.47 -8.56 26.15
N GLY A 212 1.28 -7.51 26.03
CA GLY A 212 1.66 -6.86 24.76
C GLY A 212 0.66 -5.84 24.24
N LYS A 213 -0.35 -5.46 25.04
CA LYS A 213 -1.25 -4.35 24.70
C LYS A 213 -0.49 -3.04 24.84
N VAL A 214 -0.65 -2.14 23.87
CA VAL A 214 -0.13 -0.77 23.94
C VAL A 214 -0.97 0.03 24.93
N VAL A 215 -0.31 0.64 25.90
CA VAL A 215 -0.93 1.42 26.98
C VAL A 215 -0.62 2.91 26.83
N ASN A 216 -1.27 3.75 27.65
CA ASN A 216 -1.09 5.21 27.67
C ASN A 216 -1.33 5.86 26.28
N LEU A 217 -2.28 5.31 25.52
CA LEU A 217 -2.72 5.80 24.20
C LEU A 217 -3.37 7.20 24.28
N ASP A 218 -3.77 7.64 25.48
CA ASP A 218 -4.20 9.00 25.80
C ASP A 218 -3.04 9.99 26.00
N GLU A 219 -1.83 9.50 26.27
CA GLU A 219 -0.58 10.27 26.19
C GLU A 219 -0.02 10.32 24.76
N MET A 220 -0.63 9.62 23.79
CA MET A 220 -0.30 9.76 22.37
C MET A 220 -1.04 10.95 21.72
N GLY A 221 -0.45 11.45 20.64
CA GLY A 221 -0.95 12.62 19.91
C GLY A 221 0.16 13.60 19.53
N ILE A 222 -0.21 14.62 18.75
CA ILE A 222 0.74 15.60 18.20
C ILE A 222 1.59 16.34 19.24
N GLU A 223 1.09 16.50 20.47
CA GLU A 223 1.81 17.17 21.57
C GLU A 223 3.09 16.42 21.98
N ASN A 224 3.03 15.08 22.03
CA ASN A 224 4.14 14.24 22.48
C ASN A 224 4.96 13.64 21.33
N LEU A 225 4.44 13.74 20.08
CA LEU A 225 5.10 13.26 18.87
C LEU A 225 6.50 13.85 18.65
N LYS A 226 6.70 15.14 18.95
CA LYS A 226 7.97 15.84 18.66
C LYS A 226 9.18 15.14 19.29
N SER A 227 9.08 14.75 20.56
CA SER A 227 10.21 14.14 21.28
C SER A 227 10.59 12.76 20.72
N GLN A 228 9.63 12.00 20.17
CA GLN A 228 9.93 10.71 19.54
C GLN A 228 10.59 10.90 18.17
N LEU A 229 10.10 11.83 17.35
CA LEU A 229 10.73 12.14 16.07
C LEU A 229 12.16 12.66 16.24
N GLU A 230 12.40 13.54 17.22
CA GLU A 230 13.75 14.02 17.56
C GLU A 230 14.68 12.87 18.02
N LYS A 231 14.15 11.92 18.81
CA LYS A 231 14.88 10.70 19.22
C LYS A 231 15.21 9.81 18.01
N MET A 232 14.24 9.55 17.12
CA MET A 232 14.45 8.70 15.93
C MET A 232 15.52 9.28 15.01
N ILE A 233 15.44 10.57 14.66
CA ILE A 233 16.43 11.18 13.76
C ILE A 233 17.81 11.37 14.40
N SER A 234 17.94 11.30 15.73
CA SER A 234 19.26 11.42 16.38
C SER A 234 20.18 10.24 16.10
N ASP A 235 19.63 9.08 15.74
CA ASP A 235 20.36 7.89 15.30
C ASP A 235 20.52 7.82 13.77
N TYR A 236 19.95 8.78 13.01
CA TYR A 236 19.97 8.77 11.55
C TYR A 236 21.16 9.57 10.99
N THR A 237 21.87 8.98 10.02
CA THR A 237 22.90 9.68 9.23
C THR A 237 22.28 10.82 8.44
N GLY A 238 22.99 11.95 8.34
CA GLY A 238 22.64 13.09 7.49
C GLY A 238 21.82 14.18 8.22
N THR A 239 21.28 15.12 7.45
CA THR A 239 20.44 16.20 7.97
C THR A 239 18.99 15.85 7.73
N TRP A 240 18.14 15.89 8.77
CA TRP A 240 16.72 15.56 8.70
C TRP A 240 15.86 16.74 9.15
N SER A 241 14.89 17.13 8.32
CA SER A 241 13.88 18.14 8.60
C SER A 241 12.49 17.52 8.50
N ILE A 242 11.60 17.83 9.45
CA ILE A 242 10.26 17.23 9.52
C ILE A 242 9.22 18.31 9.86
N TYR A 243 8.12 18.30 9.12
CA TYR A 243 6.88 19.01 9.42
C TYR A 243 5.73 18.02 9.57
N VAL A 244 4.95 18.15 10.63
CA VAL A 244 3.70 17.39 10.82
C VAL A 244 2.60 18.38 11.18
N LYS A 245 1.42 18.26 10.55
CA LYS A 245 0.24 19.06 10.94
C LYS A 245 -1.00 18.22 11.06
N ASP A 246 -1.57 18.21 12.26
CA ASP A 246 -2.91 17.72 12.56
C ASP A 246 -3.92 18.75 12.03
N LEU A 247 -4.63 18.41 10.95
CA LEU A 247 -5.53 19.33 10.26
C LEU A 247 -6.84 19.55 11.05
N ASP A 248 -7.26 18.56 11.83
CA ASP A 248 -8.48 18.61 12.65
C ASP A 248 -8.30 19.53 13.88
N LYS A 249 -7.13 19.49 14.52
CA LYS A 249 -6.79 20.33 15.68
C LYS A 249 -6.08 21.62 15.31
N ASN A 250 -5.65 21.78 14.05
CA ASN A 250 -4.82 22.87 13.55
C ASN A 250 -3.55 23.09 14.40
N LYS A 251 -2.83 21.99 14.69
CA LYS A 251 -1.56 21.99 15.44
C LYS A 251 -0.44 21.47 14.57
N GLU A 252 0.77 21.98 14.77
CA GLU A 252 1.95 21.58 14.01
C GLU A 252 3.15 21.21 14.89
N VAL A 253 3.92 20.23 14.45
CA VAL A 253 5.26 19.88 14.95
C VAL A 253 6.25 20.21 13.85
N VAL A 254 7.31 20.92 14.22
CA VAL A 254 8.38 21.35 13.31
C VAL A 254 9.74 21.02 13.91
N ILE A 255 10.58 20.38 13.11
CA ILE A 255 11.93 19.91 13.47
C ILE A 255 12.89 20.31 12.34
N ASN A 256 13.95 21.05 12.70
CA ASN A 256 15.04 21.47 11.82
C ASN A 256 14.63 22.17 10.51
N ASP A 257 13.53 22.94 10.51
CA ASP A 257 13.06 23.66 9.33
C ASP A 257 14.11 24.65 8.81
N GLN A 258 14.56 24.40 7.59
CA GLN A 258 15.66 25.10 6.91
C GLN A 258 15.56 24.84 5.39
N PRO A 259 16.12 25.72 4.53
CA PRO A 259 16.16 25.48 3.09
C PRO A 259 17.11 24.33 2.75
N LEU A 260 16.55 23.23 2.27
CA LEU A 260 17.27 22.10 1.69
C LEU A 260 17.09 22.08 0.17
N TYR A 261 17.87 21.29 -0.55
CA TYR A 261 17.66 21.02 -1.97
C TYR A 261 16.23 20.52 -2.17
N SER A 262 15.55 21.00 -3.21
CA SER A 262 14.17 20.60 -3.43
C SER A 262 14.03 19.20 -4.03
N ALA A 263 15.03 18.76 -4.80
CA ALA A 263 14.88 17.72 -5.80
C ALA A 263 13.54 17.87 -6.57
N SER A 264 12.78 16.79 -6.76
CA SER A 264 11.46 16.83 -7.40
C SER A 264 10.33 17.48 -6.57
N LEU A 265 10.52 17.83 -5.29
CA LEU A 265 9.46 18.51 -4.51
C LEU A 265 9.06 19.88 -5.10
N ILE A 266 10.00 20.55 -5.78
CA ILE A 266 9.74 21.83 -6.46
C ILE A 266 8.60 21.73 -7.47
N LYS A 267 8.33 20.54 -8.03
CA LYS A 267 7.24 20.27 -8.98
C LYS A 267 5.87 20.62 -8.39
N ALA A 268 5.67 20.41 -7.07
CA ALA A 268 4.43 20.77 -6.40
C ALA A 268 4.17 22.29 -6.43
N PHE A 269 5.22 23.11 -6.29
CA PHE A 269 5.12 24.56 -6.37
C PHE A 269 4.98 25.05 -7.83
N VAL A 270 5.68 24.41 -8.77
CA VAL A 270 5.51 24.69 -10.22
C VAL A 270 4.08 24.36 -10.66
N MET A 271 3.49 23.27 -10.19
CA MET A 271 2.07 22.96 -10.40
C MET A 271 1.17 24.08 -9.86
N ALA A 272 1.38 24.52 -8.62
CA ALA A 272 0.54 25.57 -8.02
C ALA A 272 0.57 26.88 -8.83
N GLU A 273 1.76 27.33 -9.25
CA GLU A 273 1.89 28.52 -10.11
C GLU A 273 1.39 28.27 -11.55
N THR A 274 1.50 27.05 -12.09
CA THR A 274 0.86 26.70 -13.36
C THR A 274 -0.67 26.82 -13.30
N TYR A 275 -1.30 26.53 -12.16
CA TYR A 275 -2.75 26.76 -11.99
C TYR A 275 -3.12 28.22 -11.73
N GLU A 276 -2.32 28.99 -10.98
CA GLU A 276 -2.50 30.45 -10.80
C GLU A 276 -2.44 31.16 -12.17
N ASN A 277 -1.50 30.77 -13.03
CA ASN A 277 -1.24 31.38 -14.34
C ASN A 277 -1.81 30.57 -15.53
N LEU A 278 -2.79 29.69 -15.29
CA LEU A 278 -3.21 28.64 -16.23
C LEU A 278 -3.63 29.16 -17.62
N GLU A 279 -4.37 30.27 -17.67
CA GLU A 279 -4.84 30.87 -18.92
C GLU A 279 -3.69 31.38 -19.80
N GLN A 280 -2.61 31.87 -19.19
CA GLN A 280 -1.42 32.32 -19.92
C GLN A 280 -0.58 31.12 -20.38
N VAL A 281 -0.43 30.09 -19.53
CA VAL A 281 0.22 28.81 -19.88
C VAL A 281 -0.47 28.15 -21.08
N LYS A 282 -1.80 28.00 -21.05
CA LYS A 282 -2.60 27.45 -22.16
C LYS A 282 -2.43 28.26 -23.45
N LYS A 283 -2.50 29.59 -23.35
CA LYS A 283 -2.30 30.51 -24.48
C LYS A 283 -0.91 30.38 -25.12
N ASP A 284 0.14 30.20 -24.32
CA ASP A 284 1.50 30.06 -24.83
C ASP A 284 1.79 28.66 -25.37
N GLU A 285 1.19 27.60 -24.80
CA GLU A 285 1.22 26.26 -25.40
C GLU A 285 0.48 26.25 -26.76
N GLY A 286 -0.67 26.92 -26.87
CA GLY A 286 -1.38 27.10 -28.14
C GLY A 286 -0.52 27.78 -29.22
N LYS A 287 0.22 28.85 -28.86
CA LYS A 287 1.19 29.49 -29.76
C LYS A 287 2.29 28.53 -30.20
N LYS A 288 2.89 27.79 -29.26
CA LYS A 288 4.00 26.86 -29.48
C LYS A 288 3.60 25.68 -30.37
N LEU A 289 2.41 25.12 -30.16
CA LEU A 289 1.79 24.10 -31.01
C LEU A 289 1.29 24.64 -32.36
N ASN A 290 1.16 25.97 -32.48
CA ASN A 290 0.53 26.67 -33.60
C ASN A 290 -0.92 26.17 -33.85
N VAL A 291 -1.70 26.05 -32.78
CA VAL A 291 -3.13 25.69 -32.81
C VAL A 291 -3.96 26.65 -31.96
N THR A 292 -5.25 26.73 -32.26
CA THR A 292 -6.25 27.48 -31.47
C THR A 292 -7.39 26.60 -30.97
N ASP A 293 -7.24 25.28 -31.02
CA ASP A 293 -8.21 24.32 -30.50
C ASP A 293 -7.99 24.13 -29.00
N GLU A 294 -8.89 24.71 -28.19
CA GLU A 294 -8.80 24.69 -26.73
C GLU A 294 -8.69 23.26 -26.18
N LYS A 295 -9.39 22.29 -26.77
CA LYS A 295 -9.34 20.90 -26.31
C LYS A 295 -7.95 20.27 -26.49
N THR A 296 -7.28 20.51 -27.61
CA THR A 296 -5.93 20.02 -27.87
C THR A 296 -4.91 20.65 -26.91
N ILE A 297 -5.07 21.94 -26.62
CA ILE A 297 -4.25 22.68 -25.65
C ILE A 297 -4.46 22.14 -24.24
N ASP A 298 -5.72 21.97 -23.82
CA ASP A 298 -6.09 21.45 -22.50
C ASP A 298 -5.53 20.06 -22.26
N VAL A 299 -5.66 19.15 -23.23
CA VAL A 299 -5.06 17.81 -23.14
C VAL A 299 -3.55 17.92 -22.94
N LYS A 300 -2.85 18.72 -23.74
CA LYS A 300 -1.38 18.85 -23.66
C LYS A 300 -0.91 19.47 -22.34
N VAL A 301 -1.61 20.48 -21.80
CA VAL A 301 -1.27 21.06 -20.49
C VAL A 301 -1.56 20.08 -19.34
N ASN A 302 -2.67 19.33 -19.43
CA ASN A 302 -3.00 18.31 -18.44
C ASN A 302 -2.01 17.13 -18.48
N ASP A 303 -1.57 16.69 -19.67
CA ASP A 303 -0.53 15.67 -19.83
C ASP A 303 0.78 16.11 -19.17
N LEU A 304 1.17 17.39 -19.32
CA LEU A 304 2.36 17.94 -18.67
C LEU A 304 2.22 17.97 -17.14
N LEU A 305 1.06 18.37 -16.63
CA LEU A 305 0.78 18.38 -15.18
C LEU A 305 0.77 16.95 -14.60
N TRP A 306 0.12 16.00 -15.29
CA TRP A 306 0.12 14.59 -14.93
C TRP A 306 1.54 14.01 -14.92
N ASN A 307 2.28 14.13 -16.03
CA ASN A 307 3.63 13.61 -16.11
C ASN A 307 4.54 14.23 -15.05
N MET A 308 4.49 15.55 -14.85
CA MET A 308 5.30 16.24 -13.84
C MET A 308 4.97 15.81 -12.41
N ILE A 309 3.69 15.68 -12.05
CA ILE A 309 3.28 15.36 -10.68
C ILE A 309 3.23 13.85 -10.48
N THR A 310 2.29 13.18 -11.14
CA THR A 310 1.97 11.76 -10.97
C THR A 310 3.15 10.83 -11.25
N VAL A 311 3.91 11.11 -12.31
CA VAL A 311 5.03 10.27 -12.80
C VAL A 311 6.40 10.93 -12.60
N SER A 312 6.44 12.04 -11.85
CA SER A 312 7.68 12.77 -11.51
C SER A 312 8.57 13.17 -12.71
N ASP A 313 8.02 13.42 -13.91
CA ASP A 313 8.81 13.77 -15.10
C ASP A 313 9.52 15.13 -14.97
N ASN A 314 10.76 15.17 -15.44
CA ASN A 314 11.63 16.35 -15.44
C ASN A 314 11.45 17.21 -16.70
N GLU A 315 11.15 16.64 -17.86
CA GLU A 315 10.94 17.46 -19.06
C GLU A 315 9.65 18.26 -18.93
N SER A 316 8.58 17.65 -18.43
CA SER A 316 7.30 18.31 -18.20
C SER A 316 7.40 19.46 -17.21
N HIS A 317 8.22 19.33 -16.15
CA HIS A 317 8.60 20.48 -15.31
C HIS A 317 9.31 21.57 -16.12
N ASN A 318 10.33 21.24 -16.90
CA ASN A 318 11.10 22.23 -17.65
C ASN A 318 10.22 22.96 -18.68
N GLU A 319 9.27 22.25 -19.29
CA GLU A 319 8.28 22.75 -20.24
C GLU A 319 7.25 23.68 -19.55
N LEU A 320 6.68 23.28 -18.41
CA LEU A 320 5.76 24.12 -17.64
C LEU A 320 6.41 25.38 -17.07
N VAL A 321 7.70 25.34 -16.70
CA VAL A 321 8.45 26.56 -16.34
C VAL A 321 8.59 27.50 -17.54
N LYS A 322 8.99 26.98 -18.71
CA LYS A 322 9.11 27.78 -19.95
C LYS A 322 7.78 28.45 -20.33
N LEU A 323 6.66 27.75 -20.13
CA LEU A 323 5.32 28.22 -20.45
C LEU A 323 4.78 29.33 -19.53
N GLN A 324 5.50 29.70 -18.46
CA GLN A 324 5.16 30.88 -17.65
C GLN A 324 5.40 32.21 -18.40
N THR A 325 6.04 32.18 -19.58
CA THR A 325 6.29 33.34 -20.42
C THR A 325 6.15 33.01 -21.90
N ASP A 326 5.68 33.97 -22.69
CA ASP A 326 5.54 33.83 -24.14
C ASP A 326 6.88 33.78 -24.89
N ALA A 327 7.99 34.04 -24.19
CA ALA A 327 9.34 33.79 -24.66
C ALA A 327 9.72 32.29 -24.69
N LEU A 328 8.94 31.41 -24.03
CA LEU A 328 9.22 29.98 -23.86
C LEU A 328 10.63 29.70 -23.28
N ASP A 329 11.05 30.57 -22.35
CA ASP A 329 12.41 30.66 -21.80
C ASP A 329 12.40 30.20 -20.34
N PHE A 330 13.26 29.23 -20.00
CA PHE A 330 13.27 28.62 -18.67
C PHE A 330 13.66 29.63 -17.58
N LYS A 331 14.60 30.53 -17.87
CA LYS A 331 15.15 31.44 -16.87
C LYS A 331 14.14 32.49 -16.49
N LYS A 332 13.50 33.11 -17.48
CA LYS A 332 12.39 34.06 -17.26
C LYS A 332 11.20 33.40 -16.56
N GLY A 333 10.87 32.17 -16.94
CA GLY A 333 9.83 31.41 -16.26
C GLY A 333 10.15 31.15 -14.78
N ALA A 334 11.39 30.74 -14.49
CA ALA A 334 11.87 30.56 -13.12
C ALA A 334 11.91 31.88 -12.33
N GLU A 335 12.28 33.00 -12.95
CA GLU A 335 12.20 34.34 -12.33
C GLU A 335 10.76 34.67 -11.91
N LEU A 336 9.77 34.48 -12.79
CA LEU A 336 8.36 34.70 -12.48
C LEU A 336 7.84 33.79 -11.36
N ILE A 337 8.16 32.49 -11.40
CA ILE A 337 7.78 31.56 -10.32
C ILE A 337 8.41 31.98 -8.98
N ASN A 338 9.65 32.45 -8.97
CA ASN A 338 10.30 32.95 -7.75
C ASN A 338 9.67 34.25 -7.22
N GLU A 339 9.15 35.11 -8.10
CA GLU A 339 8.37 36.29 -7.69
C GLU A 339 7.04 35.89 -7.05
N TRP A 340 6.33 34.91 -7.64
CA TRP A 340 5.10 34.34 -7.06
C TRP A 340 5.34 33.65 -5.72
N LEU A 341 6.37 32.78 -5.63
CA LEU A 341 6.74 32.07 -4.40
C LEU A 341 6.90 33.04 -3.22
N LYS A 342 7.65 34.13 -3.47
CA LYS A 342 7.88 35.20 -2.50
C LYS A 342 6.61 36.01 -2.17
N LYS A 343 5.71 36.23 -3.14
CA LYS A 343 4.40 36.89 -2.94
C LYS A 343 3.49 36.05 -2.04
N GLU A 344 3.45 34.74 -2.25
CA GLU A 344 2.59 33.79 -1.53
C GLU A 344 3.11 33.31 -0.18
N GLY A 345 4.34 33.72 0.18
CA GLY A 345 4.94 33.51 1.49
C GLY A 345 5.86 32.28 1.59
N TYR A 346 6.16 31.60 0.48
CA TYR A 346 7.09 30.48 0.42
C TYR A 346 8.54 31.02 0.33
N THR A 347 9.09 31.46 1.46
CA THR A 347 10.34 32.25 1.48
C THR A 347 11.62 31.42 1.36
N GLU A 348 11.55 30.12 1.58
CA GLU A 348 12.69 29.19 1.49
C GLU A 348 12.69 28.38 0.19
N THR A 349 11.58 28.42 -0.55
CA THR A 349 11.43 27.76 -1.86
C THR A 349 11.95 28.61 -3.01
N THR A 350 12.76 28.00 -3.91
CA THR A 350 13.24 28.66 -5.13
C THR A 350 13.42 27.70 -6.31
N VAL A 351 13.08 28.14 -7.53
CA VAL A 351 13.41 27.47 -8.80
C VAL A 351 14.68 28.13 -9.38
N GLN A 352 15.77 27.38 -9.55
CA GLN A 352 17.06 27.96 -9.98
C GLN A 352 17.69 27.31 -11.22
N HIS A 353 17.27 26.12 -11.62
CA HIS A 353 17.82 25.40 -12.77
C HIS A 353 16.85 24.36 -13.32
N THR A 354 17.03 23.99 -14.59
CA THR A 354 16.33 22.86 -15.22
C THR A 354 16.60 21.56 -14.46
N LEU A 355 15.61 20.66 -14.43
CA LEU A 355 15.77 19.30 -13.89
C LEU A 355 16.24 18.32 -14.97
N HIS A 356 16.95 17.27 -14.54
CA HIS A 356 17.60 16.27 -15.39
C HIS A 356 17.52 14.87 -14.75
N PRO A 357 17.47 13.76 -15.51
CA PRO A 357 17.56 13.69 -16.98
C PRO A 357 16.32 14.28 -17.66
N SER A 358 16.53 14.95 -18.80
CA SER A 358 15.48 15.61 -19.59
C SER A 358 16.02 15.93 -21.01
N ALA A 359 15.15 16.37 -21.93
CA ALA A 359 15.53 16.76 -23.29
C ALA A 359 15.92 18.24 -23.40
N SER A 360 15.46 19.06 -22.45
CA SER A 360 15.79 20.47 -22.28
C SER A 360 17.30 20.69 -22.08
N ALA A 361 17.80 21.84 -22.56
CA ALA A 361 19.17 22.25 -22.30
C ALA A 361 19.42 22.47 -20.80
N LYS A 362 20.67 22.33 -20.35
CA LYS A 362 21.07 22.68 -18.98
C LYS A 362 21.08 24.20 -18.82
N GLU A 363 20.06 24.72 -18.14
CA GLU A 363 19.90 26.15 -17.88
C GLU A 363 19.81 26.43 -16.37
N SER A 364 20.33 27.59 -15.95
CA SER A 364 20.29 28.03 -14.55
C SER A 364 20.35 29.56 -14.42
N LEU A 365 19.75 30.06 -13.34
CA LEU A 365 19.86 31.42 -12.80
C LEU A 365 21.14 31.61 -11.94
N GLY A 366 21.83 30.52 -11.59
CA GLY A 366 23.08 30.52 -10.82
C GLY A 366 22.95 30.06 -9.36
N GLY A 367 21.72 29.82 -8.86
CA GLY A 367 21.47 29.28 -7.53
C GLY A 367 21.24 27.77 -7.47
N ARG A 368 20.94 27.27 -6.26
CA ARG A 368 20.46 25.90 -5.95
C ARG A 368 18.93 25.96 -5.81
N SER A 369 18.17 25.09 -6.46
CA SER A 369 16.72 25.02 -6.22
C SER A 369 16.47 24.47 -4.82
N THR A 370 15.70 25.18 -4.00
CA THR A 370 15.47 24.84 -2.58
C THR A 370 13.99 24.79 -2.23
N THR A 371 13.68 24.20 -1.07
CA THR A 371 12.40 24.31 -0.34
C THR A 371 12.64 24.02 1.14
N SER A 372 11.68 24.38 2.00
CA SER A 372 11.63 23.95 3.40
C SER A 372 10.45 23.01 3.65
N VAL A 373 10.47 22.28 4.77
CA VAL A 373 9.34 21.43 5.15
C VAL A 373 8.12 22.25 5.55
N LYS A 374 8.31 23.48 6.06
CA LYS A 374 7.21 24.40 6.37
C LYS A 374 6.57 25.02 5.12
N ASP A 375 7.34 25.34 4.09
CA ASP A 375 6.80 25.83 2.81
C ASP A 375 6.00 24.71 2.12
N CYS A 376 6.51 23.47 2.11
CA CYS A 376 5.78 22.30 1.64
C CYS A 376 4.49 22.05 2.44
N GLY A 377 4.56 22.10 3.77
CA GLY A 377 3.41 21.91 4.64
C GLY A 377 2.32 22.96 4.41
N THR A 378 2.73 24.23 4.23
CA THR A 378 1.83 25.35 3.93
C THR A 378 1.15 25.19 2.57
N LEU A 379 1.89 24.75 1.54
CA LEU A 379 1.31 24.46 0.22
C LEU A 379 0.26 23.34 0.30
N LEU A 380 0.59 22.21 0.93
CA LEU A 380 -0.33 21.09 1.09
C LEU A 380 -1.57 21.47 1.92
N GLU A 381 -1.42 22.33 2.93
CA GLU A 381 -2.56 22.84 3.70
C GLU A 381 -3.48 23.71 2.85
N LYS A 382 -2.94 24.65 2.06
CA LYS A 382 -3.73 25.47 1.14
C LYS A 382 -4.46 24.59 0.10
N ILE A 383 -3.81 23.56 -0.43
CA ILE A 383 -4.43 22.59 -1.37
C ILE A 383 -5.58 21.84 -0.68
N TYR A 384 -5.33 21.25 0.49
CA TYR A 384 -6.33 20.49 1.26
C TYR A 384 -7.56 21.32 1.63
N LYS A 385 -7.35 22.60 1.99
CA LYS A 385 -8.43 23.54 2.36
C LYS A 385 -9.18 24.14 1.17
N GLU A 386 -8.80 23.80 -0.07
CA GLU A 386 -9.35 24.39 -1.29
C GLU A 386 -9.01 25.89 -1.48
N GLU A 387 -7.91 26.34 -0.86
CA GLU A 387 -7.49 27.75 -0.69
C GLU A 387 -6.22 28.13 -1.50
N CYS A 388 -5.61 27.22 -2.29
CA CYS A 388 -4.31 27.48 -2.92
C CYS A 388 -4.34 28.48 -4.09
N VAL A 389 -5.37 28.41 -4.92
CA VAL A 389 -5.60 29.28 -6.10
C VAL A 389 -7.11 29.51 -6.24
N SER A 390 -7.84 28.41 -6.38
CA SER A 390 -9.30 28.33 -6.33
C SER A 390 -9.71 26.95 -5.81
N LYS A 391 -11.01 26.76 -5.56
CA LYS A 391 -11.54 25.46 -5.14
C LYS A 391 -11.33 24.40 -6.23
N GLU A 392 -11.62 24.76 -7.46
CA GLU A 392 -11.49 23.90 -8.64
C GLU A 392 -10.02 23.54 -8.87
N ALA A 393 -9.11 24.51 -8.89
CA ALA A 393 -7.68 24.27 -9.08
C ALA A 393 -7.08 23.43 -7.95
N SER A 394 -7.45 23.69 -6.70
CA SER A 394 -6.97 22.89 -5.56
C SER A 394 -7.47 21.44 -5.61
N GLY A 395 -8.70 21.21 -6.09
CA GLY A 395 -9.24 19.88 -6.34
C GLY A 395 -8.45 19.11 -7.41
N GLU A 396 -8.06 19.77 -8.51
CA GLU A 396 -7.22 19.17 -9.55
C GLU A 396 -5.79 18.91 -9.06
N MET A 397 -5.17 19.84 -8.32
CA MET A 397 -3.87 19.61 -7.66
C MET A 397 -3.91 18.40 -6.72
N LEU A 398 -4.96 18.28 -5.92
CA LEU A 398 -5.14 17.17 -4.99
C LEU A 398 -5.36 15.86 -5.74
N ASN A 399 -6.09 15.87 -6.86
CA ASN A 399 -6.26 14.71 -7.73
C ASN A 399 -4.91 14.24 -8.30
N LEU A 400 -4.07 15.14 -8.82
CA LEU A 400 -2.73 14.80 -9.31
C LEU A 400 -1.86 14.17 -8.20
N LEU A 401 -1.81 14.79 -7.02
CA LEU A 401 -1.06 14.26 -5.87
C LEU A 401 -1.62 12.91 -5.37
N SER A 402 -2.93 12.67 -5.50
CA SER A 402 -3.58 11.42 -5.08
C SER A 402 -3.36 10.24 -6.03
N ASN A 403 -2.89 10.51 -7.26
CA ASN A 403 -2.60 9.47 -8.26
C ASN A 403 -1.11 9.17 -8.39
N GLN A 404 -0.24 9.77 -7.57
CA GLN A 404 1.21 9.56 -7.55
C GLN A 404 1.61 8.08 -7.66
N GLU A 405 2.49 7.75 -8.61
CA GLU A 405 2.98 6.37 -8.78
C GLU A 405 4.15 6.06 -7.82
N GLU A 406 4.93 7.08 -7.44
CA GLU A 406 6.05 6.98 -6.50
C GLU A 406 5.58 6.90 -5.03
N VAL A 407 5.09 5.73 -4.62
CA VAL A 407 4.46 5.50 -3.29
C VAL A 407 5.36 4.84 -2.23
N TRP A 408 6.61 4.55 -2.54
CA TRP A 408 7.51 3.73 -1.71
C TRP A 408 8.16 4.47 -0.51
N LYS A 409 7.81 5.74 -0.27
CA LYS A 409 8.33 6.57 0.84
C LYS A 409 7.33 6.70 1.99
N ILE A 410 6.64 7.84 2.15
CA ILE A 410 5.63 8.03 3.20
C ILE A 410 4.50 7.00 3.07
N PRO A 411 3.90 6.75 1.88
CA PRO A 411 2.75 5.85 1.79
C PRO A 411 3.06 4.41 2.20
N GLN A 412 4.23 3.87 1.84
CA GLN A 412 4.68 2.54 2.28
C GLN A 412 5.00 2.45 3.80
N GLY A 413 5.10 3.58 4.50
CA GLY A 413 5.14 3.60 5.96
C GLY A 413 3.77 3.51 6.65
N LEU A 414 2.67 3.63 5.90
CA LEU A 414 1.30 3.60 6.42
C LEU A 414 0.74 2.16 6.43
N PRO A 415 -0.29 1.87 7.25
CA PRO A 415 -1.05 0.63 7.14
C PRO A 415 -1.73 0.46 5.77
N SER A 416 -2.01 -0.80 5.39
CA SER A 416 -2.75 -1.12 4.16
C SER A 416 -4.10 -0.39 4.10
N GLY A 417 -4.50 0.04 2.91
CA GLY A 417 -5.75 0.78 2.67
C GLY A 417 -5.75 2.26 3.08
N ILE A 418 -4.76 2.75 3.84
CA ILE A 418 -4.70 4.18 4.20
C ILE A 418 -4.32 5.01 2.97
N ARG A 419 -5.20 5.93 2.60
CA ARG A 419 -5.02 6.80 1.44
C ARG A 419 -4.08 7.96 1.78
N SER A 420 -3.26 8.34 0.82
CA SER A 420 -2.44 9.55 0.87
C SER A 420 -2.40 10.23 -0.49
N ALA A 421 -2.02 11.50 -0.51
CA ALA A 421 -1.74 12.28 -1.71
C ALA A 421 -0.34 12.89 -1.54
N ASN A 422 0.64 12.44 -2.33
CA ASN A 422 2.06 12.71 -2.07
C ASN A 422 2.85 13.22 -3.28
N LYS A 423 4.02 13.80 -3.00
CA LYS A 423 5.07 14.08 -3.99
C LYS A 423 6.44 13.76 -3.39
N THR A 424 7.14 12.85 -4.05
CA THR A 424 8.53 12.50 -3.78
C THR A 424 9.53 13.51 -4.35
N GLY A 425 10.71 13.58 -3.74
CA GLY A 425 11.91 14.19 -4.32
C GLY A 425 13.19 13.46 -3.91
N GLU A 426 14.10 13.25 -4.87
CA GLU A 426 15.28 12.39 -4.67
C GLU A 426 16.51 12.80 -5.49
N THR A 427 17.68 12.48 -4.93
CA THR A 427 18.97 12.31 -5.59
C THR A 427 19.67 11.09 -4.98
N ASP A 428 20.86 10.74 -5.48
CA ASP A 428 21.73 9.71 -4.88
C ASP A 428 22.04 9.95 -3.37
N GLN A 429 21.87 11.18 -2.85
CA GLN A 429 22.24 11.58 -1.48
C GLN A 429 21.11 12.30 -0.71
N ASP A 430 20.03 12.69 -1.38
CA ASP A 430 18.92 13.45 -0.82
C ASP A 430 17.63 12.65 -1.03
N GLN A 431 16.82 12.50 0.01
CA GLN A 431 15.59 11.74 -0.03
C GLN A 431 14.49 12.50 0.70
N HIS A 432 13.40 12.77 -0.01
CA HIS A 432 12.29 13.58 0.47
C HIS A 432 10.96 12.98 0.04
N ASP A 433 9.93 13.25 0.83
CA ASP A 433 8.53 13.03 0.46
C ASP A 433 7.63 13.96 1.26
N ILE A 434 6.54 14.41 0.65
CA ILE A 434 5.53 15.26 1.28
C ILE A 434 4.16 14.70 0.97
N ALA A 435 3.29 14.57 1.97
CA ALA A 435 1.98 13.92 1.82
C ALA A 435 0.89 14.57 2.67
N ILE A 436 -0.33 14.57 2.14
CA ILE A 436 -1.57 14.61 2.92
C ILE A 436 -1.96 13.15 3.18
N VAL A 437 -2.17 12.77 4.43
CA VAL A 437 -2.54 11.40 4.85
C VAL A 437 -3.94 11.41 5.46
N TYR A 438 -4.82 10.57 4.91
CA TYR A 438 -6.20 10.38 5.33
C TYR A 438 -6.29 9.23 6.35
N GLY A 439 -5.76 9.46 7.55
CA GLY A 439 -5.84 8.48 8.63
C GLY A 439 -7.26 8.30 9.17
N GLU A 440 -7.52 7.14 9.79
CA GLU A 440 -8.86 6.73 10.26
C GLU A 440 -9.48 7.70 11.30
N LYS A 441 -8.64 8.39 12.07
CA LYS A 441 -9.02 9.24 13.21
C LYS A 441 -8.59 10.70 13.03
N THR A 442 -7.49 10.94 12.33
CA THR A 442 -6.91 12.27 12.13
C THR A 442 -6.37 12.36 10.71
N THR A 443 -6.85 13.35 9.95
CA THR A 443 -6.23 13.72 8.67
C THR A 443 -5.06 14.65 8.96
N TYR A 444 -3.89 14.39 8.36
CA TYR A 444 -2.69 15.15 8.67
C TYR A 444 -1.80 15.39 7.46
N ILE A 445 -0.94 16.39 7.55
CA ILE A 445 0.16 16.63 6.61
C ILE A 445 1.44 16.11 7.23
N LEU A 446 2.27 15.47 6.42
CA LEU A 446 3.63 15.04 6.76
C LEU A 446 4.58 15.48 5.66
N CYS A 447 5.63 16.21 6.00
CA CYS A 447 6.73 16.54 5.08
C CYS A 447 8.04 16.10 5.73
N ILE A 448 8.78 15.23 5.05
CA ILE A 448 10.09 14.75 5.50
C ILE A 448 11.11 15.05 4.41
N MET A 449 12.20 15.71 4.80
CA MET A 449 13.33 15.98 3.90
C MET A 449 14.64 15.57 4.57
N SER A 450 15.42 14.71 3.91
CA SER A 450 16.77 14.37 4.33
C SER A 450 17.83 14.68 3.27
N GLU A 451 18.97 15.25 3.67
CA GLU A 451 20.18 15.45 2.82
C GLU A 451 21.39 14.69 3.38
N ASN A 452 22.34 14.34 2.50
CA ASN A 452 23.59 13.65 2.85
C ASN A 452 23.37 12.27 3.51
N CYS A 453 22.38 11.54 3.02
CA CYS A 453 21.97 10.23 3.54
C CYS A 453 22.21 9.14 2.49
N PRO A 454 22.67 7.93 2.87
CA PRO A 454 22.65 6.79 1.96
C PRO A 454 21.21 6.44 1.59
N GLU A 455 20.90 6.42 0.29
CA GLU A 455 19.54 6.24 -0.26
C GLU A 455 18.72 5.18 0.47
N GLY A 456 19.11 3.90 0.39
CA GLY A 456 18.32 2.80 0.96
C GLY A 456 18.07 2.92 2.48
N THR A 457 18.99 3.52 3.24
CA THR A 457 18.76 3.80 4.66
C THR A 457 17.78 4.95 4.85
N ALA A 458 17.89 6.00 4.04
CA ALA A 458 16.98 7.14 4.10
C ALA A 458 15.54 6.77 3.72
N VAL A 459 15.33 5.92 2.72
CA VAL A 459 14.00 5.42 2.35
C VAL A 459 13.33 4.73 3.54
N THR A 460 14.01 3.74 4.13
CA THR A 460 13.51 3.00 5.30
C THR A 460 13.25 3.93 6.49
N ASN A 461 14.11 4.94 6.70
CA ASN A 461 13.91 5.94 7.74
C ASN A 461 12.67 6.82 7.50
N ILE A 462 12.38 7.22 6.24
CA ILE A 462 11.13 7.94 5.90
C ILE A 462 9.90 7.06 6.19
N GLN A 463 9.93 5.78 5.81
CA GLN A 463 8.86 4.82 6.10
C GLN A 463 8.64 4.67 7.62
N ASN A 464 9.72 4.56 8.40
CA ASN A 464 9.66 4.46 9.86
C ASN A 464 9.09 5.73 10.51
N LEU A 465 9.52 6.91 10.06
CA LEU A 465 8.95 8.19 10.52
C LEU A 465 7.47 8.32 10.15
N SER A 466 7.08 7.91 8.94
CA SER A 466 5.67 7.87 8.51
C SER A 466 4.83 6.98 9.43
N ARG A 467 5.30 5.76 9.72
CA ARG A 467 4.65 4.82 10.65
C ARG A 467 4.52 5.40 12.05
N MET A 468 5.57 6.06 12.55
CA MET A 468 5.57 6.75 13.84
C MET A 468 4.49 7.82 13.92
N VAL A 469 4.44 8.71 12.92
CA VAL A 469 3.44 9.79 12.86
C VAL A 469 2.03 9.21 12.72
N TYR A 470 1.83 8.20 11.88
CA TYR A 470 0.53 7.54 11.76
C TYR A 470 0.06 7.00 13.11
N ASN A 471 0.90 6.21 13.79
CA ASN A 471 0.56 5.60 15.07
C ASN A 471 0.20 6.68 16.12
N TYR A 472 1.03 7.73 16.23
CA TYR A 472 0.78 8.83 17.18
C TYR A 472 -0.52 9.60 16.95
N LEU A 473 -1.03 9.65 15.72
CA LEU A 473 -2.25 10.39 15.39
C LEU A 473 -3.49 9.49 15.23
N ASN A 474 -3.31 8.21 14.91
CA ASN A 474 -4.38 7.32 14.47
C ASN A 474 -4.54 5.99 15.22
N LEU A 475 -3.67 5.62 16.18
CA LEU A 475 -3.95 4.41 16.98
C LEU A 475 -5.29 4.50 17.72
N GLN A 476 -5.98 3.36 17.74
CA GLN A 476 -7.26 3.13 18.40
C GLN A 476 -7.02 2.53 19.81
N GLY A 477 -7.88 2.89 20.77
CA GLY A 477 -7.77 2.57 22.20
C GLY A 477 -7.97 1.08 22.54
#